data_AF-A0A1B6M1C6-F1
#
_entry.id   AF-A0A1B6M1C6-F1
#
_cell.length_a   1.000
_cell.length_b   1.000
_cell.length_c   1.000
_cell.angle_alpha   90.00
_cell.angle_beta   90.00
_cell.angle_gamma   90.00
#
_symmetry.space_group_name_H-M   'P 1'
#
loop_
_entity.id
_entity.type
_entity.pdbx_description
1 polymer ?
#
loop_
_entity_poly.entity_id
_entity_poly.type
_entity_poly.pdbx_seq_one_letter_code
_entity_poly.pdbx_strand_id
1 'polypeptide(L)'
;AVRNELMCLFQKCHNVQLNLFTLLNEKLTFNCTYEDELQLLLEVLDVLNSTAEVVADLDTKSLVEHWKGYVQLTQTYAAHLCSRLDIDRPINHLAVNINHQISNINIFNTSSDKKAALRLLKITSLKLKVLIKLCEKYRGYLINCHSELLNCLISLITHTSHGVA
;
A
#
# COMPACT_ATOMS: atom_id res chain seq x y z
N ALA A 1 6.68 -21.26 24.23
CA ALA A 1 5.52 -21.83 23.50
C ALA A 1 4.85 -20.76 22.65
N VAL A 2 4.16 -19.78 23.25
CA VAL A 2 3.36 -18.75 22.55
C VAL A 2 4.09 -17.98 21.44
N ARG A 3 5.35 -17.55 21.65
CA ARG A 3 6.12 -16.85 20.60
C ARG A 3 6.29 -17.69 19.33
N ASN A 4 6.58 -18.98 19.47
CA ASN A 4 6.81 -19.88 18.34
C ASN A 4 5.51 -20.17 17.59
N GLU A 5 4.40 -20.30 18.34
CA GLU A 5 3.06 -20.46 17.76
C GLU A 5 2.64 -19.22 16.97
N LEU A 6 2.85 -18.02 17.52
CA LEU A 6 2.59 -16.76 16.83
C LEU A 6 3.45 -16.60 15.58
N MET A 7 4.74 -16.95 15.65
CA MET A 7 5.63 -16.94 14.48
C MET A 7 5.15 -17.92 13.40
N CYS A 8 4.72 -19.12 13.79
CA CYS A 8 4.20 -20.12 12.84
C CYS A 8 2.89 -19.64 12.20
N LEU A 9 1.98 -19.06 12.97
CA LEU A 9 0.74 -18.49 12.47
C LEU A 9 1.04 -17.35 11.48
N PHE A 10 1.94 -16.45 11.84
CA PHE A 10 2.35 -15.34 10.99
C PHE A 10 2.95 -15.82 9.66
N GLN A 11 3.82 -16.84 9.68
CA GLN A 11 4.34 -17.47 8.46
C GLN A 11 3.25 -18.10 7.60
N LYS A 12 2.26 -18.76 8.21
CA LYS A 12 1.12 -19.33 7.49
C LYS A 12 0.28 -18.24 6.83
N CYS A 13 -0.04 -17.16 7.55
CA CYS A 13 -0.77 -16.02 7.00
C CYS A 13 -0.02 -15.38 5.83
N HIS A 14 1.29 -15.17 5.96
CA HIS A 14 2.13 -14.66 4.87
C HIS A 14 2.09 -15.58 3.64
N ASN A 15 2.21 -16.89 3.83
CA ASN A 15 2.13 -17.85 2.73
C ASN A 15 0.75 -17.88 2.06
N VAL A 16 -0.33 -17.77 2.84
CA VAL A 16 -1.69 -17.65 2.29
C VAL A 16 -1.82 -16.39 1.45
N GLN A 17 -1.32 -15.26 1.93
CA GLN A 17 -1.32 -14.00 1.20
C GLN A 17 -0.54 -14.12 -0.13
N LEU A 18 0.65 -14.72 -0.11
CA LEU A 18 1.43 -14.94 -1.33
C LEU A 18 0.69 -15.83 -2.33
N ASN A 19 0.12 -16.95 -1.86
CA ASN A 19 -0.65 -17.85 -2.71
C ASN A 19 -1.89 -17.17 -3.31
N LEU A 20 -2.54 -16.29 -2.56
CA LEU A 20 -3.66 -15.48 -3.05
C LEU A 20 -3.20 -14.57 -4.20
N PHE A 21 -2.08 -13.86 -4.03
CA PHE A 21 -1.57 -13.00 -5.11
C PHE A 21 -1.08 -13.79 -6.32
N THR A 22 -0.45 -14.95 -6.13
CA THR A 22 -0.11 -15.86 -7.23
C THR A 22 -1.37 -16.33 -7.97
N LEU A 23 -2.43 -16.68 -7.25
CA LEU A 23 -3.70 -17.04 -7.87
C LEU A 23 -4.26 -15.87 -8.69
N LEU A 24 -4.42 -14.71 -8.08
CA LEU A 24 -5.06 -13.54 -8.69
C LEU A 24 -4.27 -12.92 -9.85
N ASN A 25 -2.93 -12.93 -9.79
CA ASN A 25 -2.08 -12.28 -10.79
C ASN A 25 -1.53 -13.23 -11.87
N GLU A 26 -1.44 -14.53 -11.61
CA GLU A 26 -0.75 -15.47 -12.52
C GLU A 26 -1.64 -16.61 -13.01
N LYS A 27 -2.66 -17.02 -12.25
CA LYS A 27 -3.44 -18.23 -12.54
C LYS A 27 -4.90 -17.97 -12.87
N LEU A 28 -5.42 -16.82 -12.49
CA LEU A 28 -6.81 -16.43 -12.70
C LEU A 28 -6.88 -15.25 -13.65
N THR A 29 -7.82 -15.32 -14.60
CA THR A 29 -8.10 -14.25 -15.55
C THR A 29 -9.55 -13.82 -15.37
N PHE A 30 -9.76 -12.54 -15.12
CA PHE A 30 -11.10 -11.93 -15.08
C PHE A 30 -11.48 -11.45 -16.47
N ASN A 31 -12.55 -11.98 -17.03
CA ASN A 31 -13.16 -11.46 -18.25
C ASN A 31 -14.05 -10.26 -17.92
N CYS A 32 -13.43 -9.09 -17.81
CA CYS A 32 -14.08 -7.83 -17.46
C CYS A 32 -15.02 -7.27 -18.55
N THR A 33 -15.32 -8.04 -19.60
CA THR A 33 -16.44 -7.74 -20.51
C THR A 33 -17.78 -8.17 -19.90
N TYR A 34 -17.77 -9.12 -18.97
CA TYR A 34 -18.92 -9.49 -18.15
C TYR A 34 -18.93 -8.65 -16.87
N GLU A 35 -20.03 -7.94 -16.64
CA GLU A 35 -20.18 -7.03 -15.50
C GLU A 35 -20.06 -7.77 -14.16
N ASP A 36 -20.59 -8.99 -14.05
CA ASP A 36 -20.50 -9.81 -12.84
C ASP A 36 -19.05 -10.14 -12.47
N GLU A 37 -18.19 -10.40 -13.47
CA GLU A 37 -16.77 -10.66 -13.24
C GLU A 37 -16.00 -9.38 -12.87
N LEU A 38 -16.34 -8.25 -13.47
CA LEU A 38 -15.78 -6.95 -13.09
C LEU A 38 -16.17 -6.58 -11.65
N GLN A 39 -17.43 -6.81 -11.28
CA GLN A 39 -17.93 -6.56 -9.93
C GLN A 39 -17.20 -7.46 -8.91
N LEU A 40 -17.00 -8.74 -9.23
CA LEU A 40 -16.21 -9.66 -8.40
C LEU A 40 -14.76 -9.17 -8.23
N LEU A 41 -14.13 -8.67 -9.30
CA LEU A 41 -12.78 -8.09 -9.21
C LEU A 41 -12.73 -6.85 -8.32
N LEU A 42 -13.74 -5.97 -8.39
CA LEU A 42 -13.84 -4.79 -7.52
C LEU A 42 -13.96 -5.19 -6.04
N GLU A 43 -14.77 -6.21 -5.74
CA GLU A 43 -14.90 -6.76 -4.38
C GLU A 43 -13.58 -7.36 -3.88
N VAL A 44 -12.87 -8.11 -4.73
CA VAL A 44 -11.54 -8.62 -4.41
C VAL A 44 -10.58 -7.47 -4.10
N LEU A 45 -10.56 -6.42 -4.92
CA LEU A 45 -9.71 -5.25 -4.70
C LEU A 45 -10.04 -4.50 -3.40
N ASP A 46 -11.32 -4.42 -3.03
CA ASP A 46 -11.75 -3.78 -1.77
C ASP A 46 -11.29 -4.56 -0.53
N VAL A 47 -11.41 -5.90 -0.58
CA VAL A 47 -10.91 -6.80 0.47
C VAL A 47 -9.39 -6.72 0.58
N LEU A 48 -8.68 -6.69 -0.56
CA LEU A 48 -7.23 -6.55 -0.57
C LEU A 48 -6.81 -5.20 0.03
N ASN A 49 -7.46 -4.11 -0.35
CA ASN A 49 -7.15 -2.79 0.21
C ASN A 49 -7.32 -2.77 1.75
N SER A 50 -8.42 -3.34 2.26
CA SER A 50 -8.64 -3.47 3.72
C SER A 50 -7.59 -4.36 4.40
N THR A 51 -7.11 -5.39 3.70
CA THR A 51 -6.03 -6.26 4.19
C THR A 51 -4.70 -5.51 4.30
N ALA A 52 -4.41 -4.58 3.37
CA ALA A 52 -3.18 -3.78 3.40
C ALA A 52 -3.06 -2.97 4.70
N GLU A 53 -4.18 -2.46 5.23
CA GLU A 53 -4.23 -1.70 6.47
C GLU A 53 -3.79 -2.55 7.67
N VAL A 54 -4.27 -3.80 7.72
CA VAL A 54 -3.92 -4.75 8.80
C VAL A 54 -2.47 -5.23 8.69
N VAL A 55 -2.01 -5.50 7.47
CA VAL A 55 -0.64 -6.01 7.24
C VAL A 55 0.41 -4.93 7.53
N ALA A 56 0.06 -3.65 7.40
CA ALA A 56 0.99 -2.54 7.62
C ALA A 56 1.64 -2.53 9.01
N ASP A 57 0.94 -3.04 10.02
CA ASP A 57 1.39 -3.05 11.42
C ASP A 57 2.11 -4.35 11.82
N LEU A 58 2.03 -5.41 10.99
CA LEU A 58 2.60 -6.72 11.31
C LEU A 58 4.07 -6.81 10.89
N ASP A 59 4.35 -6.67 9.60
CA ASP A 59 5.71 -6.73 9.08
C ASP A 59 5.88 -6.05 7.72
N THR A 60 7.11 -5.60 7.48
CA THR A 60 7.45 -4.85 6.26
C THR A 60 7.44 -5.74 5.02
N LYS A 61 7.80 -7.02 5.13
CA LYS A 61 7.95 -7.90 3.98
C LYS A 61 6.57 -8.26 3.40
N SER A 62 5.62 -8.65 4.24
CA SER A 62 4.25 -8.92 3.76
C SER A 62 3.60 -7.67 3.19
N LEU A 63 3.88 -6.49 3.75
CA LEU A 63 3.36 -5.24 3.22
C LEU A 63 3.91 -4.91 1.81
N VAL A 64 5.20 -5.17 1.57
CA VAL A 64 5.82 -5.03 0.24
C VAL A 64 5.13 -5.92 -0.77
N GLU A 65 5.02 -7.21 -0.46
CA GLU A 65 4.40 -8.17 -1.36
C GLU A 65 2.91 -7.87 -1.55
N HIS A 66 2.23 -7.37 -0.52
CA HIS A 66 0.85 -6.91 -0.60
C HIS A 66 0.68 -5.85 -1.68
N TRP A 67 1.38 -4.72 -1.53
CA TRP A 67 1.23 -3.61 -2.45
C TRP A 67 1.74 -3.94 -3.84
N LYS A 68 2.77 -4.79 -3.96
CA LYS A 68 3.24 -5.28 -5.26
C LYS A 68 2.14 -6.06 -5.98
N GLY A 69 1.51 -7.02 -5.30
CA GLY A 69 0.43 -7.82 -5.87
C GLY A 69 -0.81 -6.99 -6.18
N TYR A 70 -1.15 -6.02 -5.32
CA TYR A 70 -2.26 -5.09 -5.53
C TYR A 70 -2.04 -4.18 -6.74
N VAL A 71 -0.86 -3.55 -6.83
CA VAL A 71 -0.50 -2.69 -7.97
C VAL A 71 -0.47 -3.49 -9.27
N GLN A 72 0.09 -4.71 -9.25
CA GLN A 72 0.09 -5.57 -10.43
C GLN A 72 -1.34 -5.86 -10.91
N LEU A 73 -2.23 -6.26 -10.00
CA LEU A 73 -3.61 -6.59 -10.35
C LEU A 73 -4.36 -5.39 -10.91
N THR A 74 -4.26 -4.24 -10.23
CA THR A 74 -4.89 -2.98 -10.68
C THR A 74 -4.31 -2.46 -12.00
N GLN A 75 -3.03 -2.75 -12.30
CA GLN A 75 -2.42 -2.39 -13.58
C GLN A 75 -2.87 -3.30 -14.72
N THR A 76 -2.98 -4.61 -14.47
CA THR A 76 -3.43 -5.62 -15.44
C THR A 76 -4.83 -5.28 -15.96
N TYR A 77 -5.74 -4.89 -15.08
CA TYR A 77 -7.14 -4.63 -15.43
C TYR A 77 -7.50 -3.14 -15.53
N ALA A 78 -6.50 -2.24 -15.56
CA ALA A 78 -6.73 -0.80 -15.47
C ALA A 78 -7.72 -0.25 -16.50
N ALA A 79 -7.73 -0.79 -17.72
CA ALA A 79 -8.66 -0.36 -18.77
C ALA A 79 -10.15 -0.50 -18.37
N HIS A 80 -10.46 -1.48 -17.51
CA HIS A 80 -11.80 -1.73 -16.98
C HIS A 80 -12.03 -1.05 -15.62
N LEU A 81 -10.95 -0.79 -14.88
CA LEU A 81 -11.02 -0.28 -13.51
C LEU A 81 -11.02 1.25 -13.40
N CYS A 82 -10.42 1.98 -14.33
CA CYS A 82 -10.17 3.42 -14.17
C CYS A 82 -11.39 4.24 -13.74
N SER A 83 -12.58 3.97 -14.27
CA SER A 83 -13.82 4.69 -13.94
C SER A 83 -14.70 3.99 -12.89
N ARG A 84 -14.28 2.82 -12.37
CA ARG A 84 -15.10 1.94 -11.54
C ARG A 84 -14.49 1.66 -10.17
N LEU A 85 -13.16 1.62 -10.09
CA LEU A 85 -12.42 1.42 -8.85
C LEU A 85 -12.37 2.74 -8.07
N ASP A 86 -12.75 2.70 -6.80
CA ASP A 86 -12.44 3.77 -5.84
C ASP A 86 -10.94 3.77 -5.53
N ILE A 87 -10.16 4.36 -6.43
CA ILE A 87 -8.70 4.49 -6.30
C ILE A 87 -8.32 5.56 -5.26
N ASP A 88 -9.24 6.46 -4.91
CA ASP A 88 -8.99 7.49 -3.91
C ASP A 88 -8.76 6.85 -2.54
N ARG A 89 -9.48 5.77 -2.20
CA ARG A 89 -9.32 5.04 -0.93
C ARG A 89 -7.88 4.54 -0.67
N PRO A 90 -7.25 3.69 -1.52
CA PRO A 90 -5.87 3.25 -1.30
C PRO A 90 -4.86 4.41 -1.33
N ILE A 91 -5.09 5.43 -2.16
CA ILE A 91 -4.21 6.62 -2.23
C ILE A 91 -4.27 7.42 -0.94
N ASN A 92 -5.46 7.70 -0.43
CA ASN A 92 -5.67 8.40 0.84
C ASN A 92 -5.05 7.62 1.99
N HIS A 93 -5.28 6.31 2.06
CA HIS A 93 -4.67 5.46 3.08
C HIS A 93 -3.13 5.56 3.05
N LEU A 94 -2.52 5.42 1.88
CA LEU A 94 -1.07 5.52 1.71
C LEU A 94 -0.55 6.89 2.12
N ALA A 95 -1.19 7.97 1.67
CA ALA A 95 -0.80 9.35 1.96
C ALA A 95 -0.85 9.67 3.47
N VAL A 96 -1.96 9.34 4.13
CA VAL A 96 -2.12 9.50 5.58
C VAL A 96 -1.06 8.70 6.34
N ASN A 97 -0.84 7.45 5.93
CA ASN A 97 0.12 6.59 6.60
C ASN A 97 1.57 7.10 6.42
N ILE A 98 1.92 7.59 5.24
CA ILE A 98 3.21 8.24 4.97
C ILE A 98 3.38 9.46 5.88
N ASN A 99 2.37 10.33 5.98
CA ASN A 99 2.40 11.50 6.86
C ASN A 99 2.65 11.13 8.34
N HIS A 100 1.95 10.12 8.83
CA HIS A 100 2.14 9.62 10.19
C HIS A 100 3.55 9.05 10.40
N GLN A 101 4.06 8.29 9.42
CA GLN A 101 5.41 7.72 9.50
C GLN A 101 6.51 8.79 9.47
N ILE A 102 6.38 9.82 8.63
CA ILE A 102 7.36 10.93 8.58
C ILE A 102 7.40 11.67 9.92
N SER A 103 6.23 11.92 10.52
CA SER A 103 6.13 12.54 11.85
C SER A 103 6.87 11.72 12.91
N ASN A 104 6.70 10.39 12.88
CA ASN A 104 7.37 9.47 13.79
C ASN A 104 8.89 9.41 13.58
N ILE A 105 9.37 9.48 12.33
CA ILE A 105 10.81 9.47 12.01
C ILE A 105 11.54 10.63 12.70
N ASN A 106 10.93 11.81 12.81
CA ASN A 106 11.55 12.95 13.51
C ASN A 106 11.76 12.67 15.00
N ILE A 107 10.79 12.01 15.64
CA ILE A 107 10.88 11.60 17.04
C ILE A 107 12.05 10.62 17.22
N PHE A 108 12.22 9.67 16.28
CA PHE A 108 13.32 8.71 16.35
C PHE A 108 14.70 9.29 15.99
N ASN A 109 14.78 10.34 15.18
CA ASN A 109 16.04 11.03 14.92
C ASN A 109 16.60 11.73 16.17
N THR A 110 15.74 12.08 17.13
CA THR A 110 16.15 12.63 18.43
C THR A 110 16.44 11.55 19.49
N SER A 111 16.13 10.28 19.21
CA SER A 111 16.39 9.17 20.13
C SER A 111 17.56 8.30 19.64
N SER A 112 18.13 7.47 20.52
CA SER A 112 19.27 6.60 20.18
C SER A 112 18.92 5.44 19.23
N ASP A 113 17.66 5.32 18.76
CA ASP A 113 17.19 4.19 17.95
C ASP A 113 17.23 4.45 16.43
N LYS A 114 18.45 4.66 15.93
CA LYS A 114 18.71 4.84 14.49
C LYS A 114 18.24 3.66 13.64
N LYS A 115 18.21 2.44 14.20
CA LYS A 115 17.81 1.23 13.46
C LYS A 115 16.30 1.22 13.20
N ALA A 116 15.49 1.61 14.19
CA ALA A 116 14.06 1.79 13.99
C ALA A 116 13.75 2.89 12.97
N ALA A 117 14.44 4.03 13.06
CA ALA A 117 14.30 5.14 12.10
C ALA A 117 14.58 4.71 10.66
N LEU A 118 15.69 3.99 10.42
CA LEU A 118 16.05 3.46 9.10
C LEU A 118 15.02 2.45 8.57
N ARG A 119 14.43 1.62 9.44
CA ARG A 119 13.36 0.68 9.06
C ARG A 119 12.11 1.45 8.63
N LEU A 120 11.69 2.45 9.38
CA LEU A 120 10.55 3.30 9.04
C LEU A 120 10.77 4.00 7.70
N LEU A 121 11.92 4.63 7.48
CA LEU A 121 12.27 5.28 6.21
C LEU A 121 12.17 4.33 5.01
N LYS A 122 12.63 3.08 5.15
CA LYS A 122 12.51 2.06 4.09
C LYS A 122 11.05 1.73 3.78
N ILE A 123 10.21 1.59 4.81
CA ILE A 123 8.77 1.34 4.65
C ILE A 123 8.09 2.54 3.97
N THR A 124 8.38 3.76 4.42
CA THR A 124 7.82 4.99 3.85
C THR A 124 8.23 5.14 2.38
N SER A 125 9.50 4.89 2.05
CA SER A 125 9.99 4.92 0.66
C SER A 125 9.27 3.93 -0.25
N LEU A 126 9.00 2.73 0.23
CA LEU A 126 8.20 1.74 -0.50
C LEU A 126 6.76 2.26 -0.72
N LYS A 127 6.09 2.75 0.33
CA LYS A 127 4.72 3.28 0.24
C LYS A 127 4.65 4.44 -0.75
N LEU A 128 5.64 5.32 -0.76
CA LEU A 128 5.75 6.40 -1.75
C LEU A 128 5.85 5.89 -3.18
N LYS A 129 6.63 4.84 -3.44
CA LYS A 129 6.71 4.22 -4.77
C LYS A 129 5.38 3.64 -5.22
N VAL A 130 4.63 3.03 -4.30
CA VAL A 130 3.29 2.49 -4.57
C VAL A 130 2.32 3.64 -4.89
N LEU A 131 2.31 4.67 -4.04
CA LEU A 131 1.51 5.87 -4.21
C LEU A 131 1.72 6.51 -5.59
N ILE A 132 2.99 6.72 -5.98
CA ILE A 132 3.35 7.28 -7.29
C ILE A 132 2.80 6.41 -8.42
N LYS A 133 2.99 5.08 -8.36
CA LYS A 133 2.49 4.16 -9.39
C LYS A 133 0.98 4.20 -9.55
N LEU A 134 0.24 4.29 -8.45
CA LEU A 134 -1.22 4.41 -8.48
C LEU A 134 -1.64 5.75 -9.10
N CYS A 135 -1.04 6.86 -8.65
CA CYS A 135 -1.32 8.20 -9.19
C CYS A 135 -1.02 8.29 -10.70
N GLU A 136 0.09 7.74 -11.16
CA GLU A 136 0.46 7.73 -12.58
C GLU A 136 -0.52 6.89 -13.41
N LYS A 137 -0.87 5.70 -12.94
CA LYS A 137 -1.72 4.78 -13.68
C LYS A 137 -3.17 5.25 -13.78
N TYR A 138 -3.67 5.87 -12.71
CA TYR A 138 -5.05 6.37 -12.59
C TYR A 138 -5.14 7.89 -12.77
N ARG A 139 -4.16 8.49 -13.46
CA ARG A 139 -4.18 9.91 -13.80
C ARG A 139 -5.48 10.27 -14.53
N GLY A 140 -6.17 11.30 -14.05
CA GLY A 140 -7.48 11.72 -14.57
C GLY A 140 -8.68 11.07 -13.88
N TYR A 141 -8.45 10.08 -13.00
CA TYR A 141 -9.46 9.41 -12.18
C TYR A 141 -9.25 9.65 -10.67
N LEU A 142 -8.34 10.56 -10.33
CA LEU A 142 -8.09 11.02 -8.96
C LEU A 142 -9.09 12.13 -8.67
N ILE A 143 -10.03 11.93 -7.74
CA ILE A 143 -11.11 12.90 -7.49
C ILE A 143 -10.98 13.44 -6.07
N ASN A 144 -11.11 12.56 -5.08
CA ASN A 144 -11.22 12.89 -3.65
C ASN A 144 -9.93 12.63 -2.86
N CYS A 145 -8.78 12.46 -3.54
CA CYS A 145 -7.49 12.24 -2.88
C CYS A 145 -6.51 13.42 -2.91
N HIS A 146 -6.85 14.51 -3.60
CA HIS A 146 -5.96 15.65 -3.78
C HIS A 146 -5.51 16.31 -2.46
N SER A 147 -6.40 16.42 -1.47
CA SER A 147 -6.08 16.99 -0.16
C SER A 147 -5.02 16.17 0.57
N GLU A 148 -5.20 14.85 0.65
CA GLU A 148 -4.23 13.97 1.32
C GLU A 148 -2.90 13.90 0.57
N LEU A 149 -2.95 13.88 -0.77
CA LEU A 149 -1.75 13.98 -1.60
C LEU A 149 -0.98 15.28 -1.36
N LEU A 150 -1.68 16.41 -1.30
CA LEU A 150 -1.06 17.71 -1.02
C LEU A 150 -0.44 17.72 0.38
N ASN A 151 -1.16 17.24 1.40
CA ASN A 151 -0.64 17.11 2.76
C ASN A 151 0.60 16.22 2.80
N CYS A 152 0.59 15.10 2.06
CA CYS A 152 1.74 14.22 1.89
C CYS A 152 2.95 14.95 1.29
N LEU A 153 2.74 15.73 0.23
CA LEU A 153 3.82 16.51 -0.41
C LEU A 153 4.37 17.59 0.52
N ILE A 154 3.49 18.31 1.23
CA ILE A 154 3.90 19.34 2.20
C ILE A 154 4.78 18.71 3.27
N SER A 155 4.36 17.60 3.88
CA SER A 155 5.17 16.88 4.89
C SER A 155 6.53 16.46 4.35
N LEU A 156 6.59 15.92 3.12
CA LEU A 156 7.86 15.54 2.52
C LEU A 156 8.79 16.75 2.34
N ILE A 157 8.27 17.88 1.85
CA ILE A 157 9.04 19.09 1.61
C ILE A 157 9.52 19.70 2.92
N THR A 158 8.66 19.86 3.92
CA THR A 158 9.04 20.43 5.22
C THR A 158 10.16 19.63 5.88
N HIS A 159 10.11 18.30 5.78
CA HIS A 159 11.10 17.43 6.40
C HIS A 159 12.40 17.26 5.61
N THR A 160 12.36 17.39 4.29
CA THR A 160 13.59 17.42 3.45
C THR A 160 14.30 18.77 3.55
N SER A 161 13.57 19.87 3.68
CA SER A 161 14.11 21.23 3.80
C SER A 161 14.89 21.46 5.10
N HIS A 162 14.55 20.76 6.18
CA HIS A 162 15.28 20.82 7.45
C HIS A 162 16.58 19.98 7.47
N GLY A 163 16.87 19.20 6.43
CA GLY A 163 18.11 18.41 6.30
C GLY A 163 19.21 19.05 5.44
N VAL A 164 18.97 20.27 4.91
CA VAL A 164 19.89 20.99 4.00
C VAL A 164 20.38 22.31 4.62
N ALA A 165 20.21 22.49 5.93
CA ALA A 165 20.76 23.62 6.70
C ALA A 165 21.86 23.15 7.66
#